data_AF-A0A1I0AIN5-F1
#
_entry.id   AF-A0A1I0AIN5-F1
#
_cell.length_a   1.000
_cell.length_b   1.000
_cell.length_c   1.000
_cell.angle_alpha   90.00
_cell.angle_beta   90.00
_cell.angle_gamma   90.00
#
_symmetry.space_group_name_H-M   'P 1'
#
loop_
_entity.id
_entity.type
_entity.pdbx_description
1 polymer ?
#
loop_
_entity_poly.entity_id
_entity_poly.type
_entity_poly.pdbx_seq_one_letter_code
_entity_poly.pdbx_strand_id
1 'polypeptide(L)'
;MDRHSTNSPGRCLAVLLAAGALLWTIWQVPGWYRLGTTDAAGLAMLMRLWQQPLLVALLLAAANAVVLYRATLPLALPDAPATLLDRPRHQADFVFWLCVVFHLGTLLFLLLLGAGWLHLNPLA
;
A
#
# COMPACT_ATOMS: atom_id res chain seq x y z
N MET A 1 -27.24 -21.10 9.81
CA MET A 1 -25.86 -20.99 10.34
C MET A 1 -25.14 -20.12 9.33
N ASP A 2 -25.35 -18.82 9.50
CA ASP A 2 -25.32 -17.85 8.42
C ASP A 2 -23.89 -17.37 8.25
N ARG A 3 -23.29 -17.74 7.12
CA ARG A 3 -22.02 -17.15 6.69
C ARG A 3 -22.33 -15.72 6.27
N HIS A 4 -22.15 -14.77 7.18
CA HIS A 4 -22.12 -13.35 6.84
C HIS A 4 -21.22 -13.16 5.62
N SER A 5 -21.74 -12.55 4.55
CA SER A 5 -20.92 -12.10 3.44
C SER A 5 -19.94 -11.06 3.98
N THR A 6 -18.69 -11.50 4.16
CA THR A 6 -17.64 -10.76 4.88
C THR A 6 -17.04 -9.62 4.05
N ASN A 7 -17.50 -9.45 2.81
CA ASN A 7 -16.96 -8.51 1.85
C ASN A 7 -17.74 -7.20 1.93
N SER A 8 -17.23 -6.24 2.73
CA SER A 8 -17.74 -4.87 2.77
C SER A 8 -16.72 -3.88 2.19
N PRO A 9 -17.16 -2.88 1.42
CA PRO A 9 -16.30 -1.80 0.93
C PRO A 9 -15.53 -1.09 2.06
N GLY A 10 -16.12 -1.00 3.25
CA GLY A 10 -15.48 -0.43 4.44
C GLY A 10 -14.23 -1.19 4.88
N ARG A 11 -14.20 -2.53 4.77
CA ARG A 11 -12.99 -3.32 5.07
C ARG A 11 -11.91 -3.09 4.01
N CYS A 12 -12.28 -2.95 2.75
CA CYS A 12 -11.34 -2.64 1.67
C CYS A 12 -10.66 -1.28 1.88
N LEU A 13 -11.46 -0.26 2.18
CA LEU A 13 -10.95 1.07 2.49
C LEU A 13 -10.04 1.05 3.72
N ALA A 14 -10.42 0.34 4.78
CA ALA A 14 -9.58 0.19 5.97
C ALA A 14 -8.23 -0.48 5.66
N VAL A 15 -8.21 -1.51 4.80
CA VAL A 15 -6.97 -2.17 4.36
C VAL A 15 -6.09 -1.21 3.54
N LEU A 16 -6.67 -0.45 2.60
CA LEU A 16 -5.95 0.56 1.83
C LEU A 16 -5.35 1.64 2.73
N LEU A 17 -6.14 2.18 3.66
CA LEU A 17 -5.69 3.19 4.61
C LEU A 17 -4.59 2.66 5.52
N ALA A 18 -4.75 1.43 6.03
CA ALA A 18 -3.73 0.79 6.86
C ALA A 18 -2.43 0.54 6.08
N ALA A 19 -2.51 0.07 4.83
CA ALA A 19 -1.34 -0.12 3.98
C ALA A 19 -0.65 1.21 3.65
N GLY A 20 -1.42 2.26 3.32
CA GLY A 20 -0.90 3.60 3.09
C GLY A 20 -0.24 4.20 4.33
N ALA A 21 -0.89 4.09 5.49
CA ALA A 21 -0.35 4.55 6.77
C ALA A 21 0.92 3.80 7.14
N LEU A 22 0.98 2.48 6.90
CA LEU A 22 2.16 1.66 7.16
C LEU A 22 3.34 2.08 6.26
N LEU A 23 3.11 2.20 4.95
CA LEU A 23 4.13 2.64 4.00
C LEU A 23 4.64 4.04 4.37
N TRP A 24 3.74 4.96 4.70
CA TRP A 24 4.09 6.30 5.14
C TRP A 24 4.89 6.29 6.44
N THR A 25 4.45 5.52 7.44
CA THR A 25 5.14 5.43 8.73
C THR A 25 6.55 4.88 8.57
N ILE A 26 6.68 3.80 7.80
CA ILE A 26 7.98 3.20 7.47
C ILE A 26 8.89 4.23 6.78
N TRP A 27 8.33 5.04 5.88
CA TRP A 27 9.07 6.10 5.20
C TRP A 27 9.58 7.22 6.14
N GLN A 28 8.90 7.48 7.26
CA GLN A 28 9.32 8.50 8.23
C GLN A 28 10.43 8.05 9.18
N VAL A 29 10.64 6.74 9.35
CA VAL A 29 11.59 6.17 10.33
C VAL A 29 12.98 6.80 10.24
N PRO A 30 13.63 6.96 9.06
CA PRO A 30 14.94 7.60 8.96
C PRO A 30 14.96 9.05 9.46
N GLY A 31 13.88 9.80 9.22
CA GLY A 31 13.73 11.18 9.67
C GLY A 31 13.65 11.31 11.19
N TRP A 32 13.01 10.36 11.87
CA TRP A 32 12.99 10.32 13.33
C TRP A 32 14.36 10.04 13.93
N TYR A 33 15.13 9.13 13.33
CA TYR A 33 16.50 8.88 13.76
C TYR A 33 17.39 10.13 13.57
N ARG A 34 17.26 10.86 12.45
CA ARG A 34 17.98 12.12 12.23
C ARG A 34 17.78 13.15 13.35
N LEU A 35 16.59 13.20 13.94
CA LEU A 35 16.27 14.14 15.02
C LEU A 35 16.86 13.73 16.38
N GLY A 36 17.24 12.46 16.55
CA GLY A 36 17.67 11.89 17.82
C GLY A 36 19.13 11.45 17.91
N THR A 37 19.90 11.40 16.81
CA THR A 37 21.29 10.91 16.85
C THR A 37 22.34 12.03 16.79
N THR A 38 23.38 11.90 17.62
CA THR A 38 24.64 12.63 17.48
C THR A 38 25.68 11.85 16.67
N ASP A 39 25.48 10.55 16.49
CA ASP A 39 26.32 9.70 15.65
C ASP A 39 25.84 9.73 14.19
N ALA A 40 26.65 10.38 13.35
CA ALA A 40 26.40 10.52 11.92
C ALA A 40 26.67 9.23 11.14
N ALA A 41 27.57 8.36 11.62
CA ALA A 41 27.97 7.14 10.88
C ALA A 41 26.88 6.06 10.97
N GLY A 42 26.36 5.80 12.17
CA GLY A 42 25.24 4.87 12.37
C GLY A 42 23.98 5.32 11.62
N LEU A 43 23.69 6.62 11.64
CA LEU A 43 22.56 7.21 10.91
C LEU A 43 22.71 7.06 9.39
N ALA A 44 23.90 7.33 8.84
CA ALA A 44 24.16 7.19 7.40
C ALA A 44 24.01 5.73 6.93
N MET A 45 24.46 4.76 7.74
CA MET A 45 24.28 3.33 7.44
C MET A 45 22.80 2.94 7.44
N LEU A 46 22.02 3.43 8.42
CA LEU A 46 20.58 3.17 8.49
C LEU A 46 19.83 3.80 7.32
N MET A 47 20.16 5.04 6.94
CA MET A 47 19.58 5.70 5.76
C MET A 47 19.86 4.90 4.47
N ARG A 48 21.10 4.39 4.30
CA ARG A 48 21.46 3.56 3.15
C ARG A 48 20.64 2.27 3.09
N LEU A 49 20.33 1.64 4.22
CA LEU A 49 19.51 0.43 4.25
C LEU A 49 18.06 0.73 3.83
N TRP A 50 17.46 1.77 4.39
CA TRP A 50 16.07 2.15 4.09
C TRP A 50 15.85 2.64 2.67
N GLN A 51 16.88 3.19 2.04
CA GLN A 51 16.84 3.70 0.67
C GLN A 51 17.24 2.65 -0.37
N GLN A 52 17.43 1.38 0.01
CA GLN A 52 17.70 0.33 -0.96
C GLN A 52 16.49 0.11 -1.87
N PRO A 53 16.65 0.18 -3.20
CA PRO A 53 15.54 0.03 -4.13
C PRO A 53 14.86 -1.33 -4.00
N LEU A 54 15.62 -2.38 -3.68
CA LEU A 54 15.10 -3.72 -3.44
C LEU A 54 14.18 -3.77 -2.20
N LEU A 55 14.55 -3.11 -1.11
CA LEU A 55 13.73 -3.08 0.11
C LEU A 55 12.40 -2.37 -0.15
N VAL A 56 12.45 -1.23 -0.84
CA VAL A 56 11.25 -0.49 -1.27
C VAL A 56 10.38 -1.34 -2.20
N ALA A 57 10.99 -2.06 -3.14
CA ALA A 57 10.27 -2.95 -4.04
C ALA A 57 9.55 -4.09 -3.30
N LEU A 58 10.21 -4.71 -2.33
CA LEU A 58 9.62 -5.78 -1.52
C LEU A 58 8.46 -5.27 -0.65
N LEU A 59 8.60 -4.10 -0.03
CA LEU A 59 7.51 -3.49 0.76
C LEU A 59 6.29 -3.17 -0.10
N LEU A 60 6.50 -2.59 -1.29
CA LEU A 60 5.43 -2.31 -2.24
C LEU A 60 4.76 -3.58 -2.77
N ALA A 61 5.55 -4.62 -3.06
CA ALA A 61 5.01 -5.92 -3.50
C ALA A 61 4.15 -6.56 -2.41
N ALA A 62 4.62 -6.56 -1.15
CA ALA A 62 3.85 -7.07 -0.01
C ALA A 62 2.56 -6.28 0.21
N ALA A 63 2.61 -4.94 0.17
CA ALA A 63 1.43 -4.08 0.28
C ALA A 63 0.42 -4.35 -0.83
N ASN A 64 0.88 -4.48 -2.08
CA ASN A 64 0.03 -4.83 -3.21
C ASN A 64 -0.61 -6.21 -3.06
N ALA A 65 0.15 -7.23 -2.64
CA ALA A 65 -0.40 -8.57 -2.41
C ALA A 65 -1.50 -8.55 -1.34
N VAL A 66 -1.30 -7.81 -0.25
CA VAL A 66 -2.30 -7.64 0.82
C VAL A 66 -3.55 -6.93 0.30
N VAL A 67 -3.41 -5.80 -0.39
CA VAL A 67 -4.55 -5.06 -0.94
C VAL A 67 -5.28 -5.89 -2.01
N LEU A 68 -4.56 -6.56 -2.91
CA LEU A 68 -5.13 -7.44 -3.92
C LEU A 68 -5.94 -8.57 -3.27
N TYR A 69 -5.37 -9.29 -2.32
CA TYR A 69 -6.00 -10.45 -1.68
C TYR A 69 -7.15 -10.06 -0.74
N ARG A 70 -6.98 -9.01 0.06
CA ARG A 70 -7.94 -8.62 1.11
C ARG A 70 -8.98 -7.61 0.64
N ALA A 71 -8.72 -6.85 -0.43
CA ALA A 71 -9.59 -5.77 -0.88
C ALA A 71 -10.05 -5.91 -2.33
N THR A 72 -9.13 -6.05 -3.29
CA THR A 72 -9.47 -6.01 -4.72
C THR A 72 -10.19 -7.27 -5.22
N LEU A 73 -9.65 -8.46 -4.93
CA LEU A 73 -10.23 -9.73 -5.38
C LEU A 73 -11.66 -9.98 -4.86
N PRO A 74 -11.96 -9.77 -3.56
CA PRO A 74 -13.31 -9.96 -3.04
C PRO A 74 -14.35 -8.98 -3.59
N LEU A 75 -13.94 -7.80 -4.06
CA LEU A 75 -14.83 -6.84 -4.72
C LEU A 75 -15.05 -7.17 -6.21
N ALA A 76 -14.08 -7.82 -6.85
CA ALA A 76 -14.13 -8.16 -8.27
C ALA A 76 -14.90 -9.45 -8.56
N LEU A 77 -14.96 -10.36 -7.60
CA LEU A 77 -15.66 -11.64 -7.75
C LEU A 77 -17.17 -11.45 -7.50
N PRO A 78 -18.03 -11.94 -8.40
CA PRO A 78 -19.47 -11.92 -8.18
C PRO A 78 -19.81 -12.90 -7.04
N ASP A 79 -20.05 -12.38 -5.84
CA ASP A 79 -20.73 -13.14 -4.79
C ASP A 79 -22.13 -13.54 -5.32
N ALA A 80 -22.49 -14.81 -5.19
CA ALA A 80 -23.73 -15.43 -5.69
C ALA A 80 -25.03 -14.71 -5.21
N PRO A 81 -26.20 -14.97 -5.86
CA PRO A 81 -27.20 -13.95 -6.18
C PRO A 81 -28.06 -13.52 -4.98
N ALA A 82 -28.52 -12.27 -5.06
CA ALA A 82 -29.60 -11.68 -4.27
C ALA A 82 -29.30 -11.36 -2.78
N THR A 83 -28.47 -10.34 -2.57
CA THR A 83 -28.80 -9.26 -1.60
C THR A 83 -28.24 -7.94 -2.14
N LEU A 84 -28.68 -7.61 -3.37
CA LEU A 84 -28.27 -6.45 -4.16
C LEU A 84 -29.11 -5.19 -3.86
N LEU A 85 -29.90 -5.19 -2.78
CA LEU A 85 -30.93 -4.17 -2.56
C LEU A 85 -30.58 -3.05 -1.57
N ASP A 86 -29.50 -3.13 -0.78
CA ASP A 86 -29.26 -2.08 0.25
C ASP A 86 -27.87 -1.44 0.26
N ARG A 87 -26.93 -1.85 -0.61
CA ARG A 87 -25.63 -1.17 -0.69
C ARG A 87 -25.56 -0.20 -1.86
N PRO A 88 -25.20 1.08 -1.64
CA PRO A 88 -24.92 2.00 -2.72
C PRO A 88 -23.76 1.48 -3.59
N ARG A 89 -24.09 0.89 -4.75
CA ARG A 89 -23.12 0.33 -5.72
C ARG A 89 -21.96 1.28 -6.03
N HIS A 90 -22.23 2.57 -6.11
CA HIS A 90 -21.23 3.61 -6.37
C HIS A 90 -20.08 3.65 -5.35
N GLN A 91 -20.31 3.29 -4.08
CA GLN A 91 -19.23 3.26 -3.08
C GLN A 91 -18.31 2.05 -3.27
N ALA A 92 -18.86 0.90 -3.65
CA ALA A 92 -18.07 -0.30 -3.91
C ALA A 92 -17.21 -0.11 -5.17
N ASP A 93 -17.80 0.47 -6.23
CA ASP A 93 -17.10 0.77 -7.49
C ASP A 93 -15.97 1.78 -7.26
N PHE A 94 -16.21 2.84 -6.48
CA PHE A 94 -15.18 3.82 -6.13
C PHE A 94 -13.99 3.18 -5.41
N VAL A 95 -14.23 2.35 -4.40
CA VAL A 95 -13.16 1.67 -3.63
C VAL A 95 -12.40 0.67 -4.51
N PHE A 96 -13.09 -0.05 -5.39
CA PHE A 96 -12.44 -0.92 -6.37
C PHE A 96 -11.49 -0.14 -7.28
N TRP A 97 -11.93 0.95 -7.88
CA TRP A 97 -11.08 1.79 -8.73
C TRP A 97 -9.92 2.41 -7.96
N LEU A 98 -10.13 2.78 -6.70
CA LEU A 98 -9.05 3.26 -5.83
C LEU A 98 -7.97 2.17 -5.62
N CYS A 99 -8.36 0.92 -5.40
CA CYS A 99 -7.42 -0.21 -5.36
C CYS A 99 -6.67 -0.39 -6.68
N VAL A 100 -7.37 -0.30 -7.82
CA VAL A 100 -6.75 -0.41 -9.16
C VAL A 100 -5.71 0.69 -9.37
N VAL A 101 -6.05 1.94 -9.07
CA VAL A 101 -5.13 3.08 -9.15
C VAL A 101 -3.93 2.88 -8.24
N PHE A 102 -4.12 2.35 -7.02
CA PHE A 102 -3.02 2.02 -6.12
C PHE A 102 -2.06 0.97 -6.74
N HIS A 103 -2.58 -0.11 -7.33
CA HIS A 103 -1.75 -1.13 -7.99
C HIS A 103 -0.99 -0.57 -9.20
N LEU A 104 -1.66 0.21 -10.04
CA LEU A 104 -1.04 0.80 -11.23
C LEU A 104 0.02 1.84 -10.86
N GLY A 105 -0.28 2.70 -9.89
CA GLY A 105 0.65 3.71 -9.41
C GLY A 105 1.90 3.10 -8.78
N THR A 106 1.74 2.05 -7.96
CA THR A 106 2.87 1.35 -7.36
C THR A 106 3.67 0.55 -8.40
N LEU A 107 3.03 -0.09 -9.38
CA LEU A 107 3.73 -0.72 -10.51
C LEU A 107 4.56 0.30 -11.31
N LEU A 108 3.95 1.44 -11.66
CA LEU A 108 4.64 2.52 -12.35
C LEU A 108 5.83 3.02 -11.53
N PHE A 109 5.66 3.22 -10.23
CA PHE A 109 6.75 3.61 -9.33
C PHE A 109 7.89 2.59 -9.36
N LEU A 110 7.60 1.29 -9.30
CA LEU A 110 8.63 0.24 -9.38
C LEU A 110 9.35 0.23 -10.74
N LEU A 111 8.63 0.46 -11.84
CA LEU A 111 9.23 0.57 -13.17
C LEU A 111 10.18 1.76 -13.26
N LEU A 112 9.75 2.92 -12.76
CA LEU A 112 10.57 4.13 -12.73
C LEU A 112 11.80 3.96 -11.83
N LEU A 113 11.63 3.29 -10.68
CA LEU A 113 12.72 2.97 -9.77
C LEU A 113 13.71 1.98 -10.41
N GLY A 114 13.22 0.89 -11.02
CA GLY A 114 14.05 -0.12 -11.69
C GLY A 114 14.75 0.39 -12.94
N ALA A 115 14.16 1.35 -13.64
CA ALA A 115 14.79 2.04 -14.76
C ALA A 115 15.84 3.08 -14.30
N GLY A 116 15.95 3.37 -13.00
CA GLY A 116 16.84 4.39 -12.44
C GLY A 116 16.36 5.84 -12.59
N TRP A 117 15.13 6.04 -13.07
CA TRP A 117 14.52 7.36 -13.31
C TRP A 117 14.10 8.06 -12.01
N LEU A 118 13.90 7.28 -10.95
CA LEU A 118 13.73 7.78 -9.59
C LEU A 118 15.03 7.59 -8.81
N HIS A 119 15.77 8.69 -8.63
CA HIS A 119 16.76 8.75 -7.56
C HIS A 119 16.00 8.98 -6.25
N LEU A 120 15.95 7.95 -5.40
CA LEU A 120 15.56 8.09 -4.00
C LEU A 120 16.66 8.92 -3.33
N ASN A 121 16.56 10.24 -3.46
CA ASN A 121 17.64 11.14 -3.11
C ASN A 121 17.95 11.00 -1.61
N PRO A 122 19.18 10.62 -1.22
CA PRO A 122 19.52 10.43 0.18
C PRO A 122 19.52 11.72 1.00
N LEU A 123 19.50 12.90 0.34
CA LEU A 123 19.86 14.19 0.94
C LEU A 123 19.05 15.41 0.46
N ALA A 124 17.92 15.25 -0.25
CA ALA A 124 17.00 16.37 -0.52
C ALA A 124 15.96 16.53 0.58
#